data_AF-A0A5C8T9C8-F1
#
_entry.id   AF-A0A5C8T9C8-F1
#
_cell.length_a   1.000
_cell.length_b   1.000
_cell.length_c   1.000
_cell.angle_alpha   90.00
_cell.angle_beta   90.00
_cell.angle_gamma   90.00
#
_symmetry.space_group_name_H-M   'P 1'
#
loop_
_entity.id
_entity.type
_entity.pdbx_description
1 polymer ?
#
loop_
_entity_poly.entity_id
_entity_poly.type
_entity_poly.pdbx_seq_one_letter_code
_entity_poly.pdbx_strand_id
1 'polypeptide(L)'
;MIGSRVSFETSTHDLVIDAFHDRTSITRQTFHKDIIVHDGVWIGAGAIILCGVTIGEQSIVAAGSVVTKDVEAGVLVGGVPAKTIRRLVPN
;
A
#
# COMPACT_ATOMS: atom_id res chain seq x y z
N MET A 1 2.93 13.47 -6.85
CA MET A 1 4.37 13.20 -7.12
C MET A 1 4.67 11.78 -6.71
N ILE A 2 5.46 11.07 -7.50
CA ILE A 2 5.92 9.72 -7.19
C ILE A 2 7.45 9.78 -7.13
N GLY A 3 8.01 9.49 -5.94
CA GLY A 3 9.44 9.45 -5.71
C GLY A 3 10.11 8.32 -6.48
N SER A 4 11.45 8.36 -6.56
CA SER A 4 12.20 7.28 -7.20
C SER A 4 11.97 5.94 -6.50
N ARG A 5 11.90 4.86 -7.28
CA ARG A 5 11.78 3.47 -6.78
C ARG A 5 10.53 3.22 -5.92
N VAL A 6 9.45 3.95 -6.14
CA VAL A 6 8.13 3.57 -5.59
C VAL A 6 7.65 2.31 -6.30
N SER A 7 7.13 1.34 -5.56
CA SER A 7 6.48 0.15 -6.12
C SER A 7 4.99 0.12 -5.83
N PHE A 8 4.21 -0.28 -6.83
CA PHE A 8 2.77 -0.52 -6.73
C PHE A 8 2.51 -1.99 -7.00
N GLU A 9 2.20 -2.74 -5.94
CA GLU A 9 2.06 -4.20 -6.00
C GLU A 9 0.58 -4.57 -6.07
N THR A 10 -0.03 -4.52 -7.25
CA THR A 10 -1.46 -4.84 -7.44
C THR A 10 -1.78 -6.33 -7.38
N SER A 11 -0.75 -7.19 -7.47
CA SER A 11 -0.89 -8.65 -7.48
C SER A 11 -0.55 -9.23 -6.11
N THR A 12 -1.35 -10.19 -5.65
CA THR A 12 -1.08 -10.97 -4.44
C THR A 12 -1.59 -12.40 -4.60
N HIS A 13 -1.50 -13.22 -3.56
CA HIS A 13 -1.97 -14.60 -3.56
C HIS A 13 -2.67 -14.95 -2.24
N ASP A 14 -3.44 -16.04 -2.24
CA ASP A 14 -3.94 -16.66 -1.02
C ASP A 14 -2.79 -17.12 -0.11
N LEU A 15 -3.03 -17.12 1.20
CA LEU A 15 -2.09 -17.67 2.20
C LEU A 15 -2.47 -19.08 2.63
N VAL A 16 -3.37 -19.73 1.88
CA VAL A 16 -3.87 -21.06 2.21
C VAL A 16 -2.82 -22.10 1.82
N ILE A 17 -2.10 -22.57 2.82
CA ILE A 17 -1.24 -23.75 2.72
C ILE A 17 -2.05 -24.90 3.32
N ASP A 18 -2.33 -25.93 2.52
CA ASP A 18 -3.01 -27.11 3.04
C ASP A 18 -2.11 -27.93 3.99
N ALA A 19 -2.68 -28.92 4.68
CA ALA A 19 -1.96 -29.75 5.65
C ALA A 19 -0.77 -30.53 5.04
N PHE A 20 -0.72 -30.66 3.71
CA PHE A 20 0.31 -31.39 2.99
C PHE A 20 1.37 -30.47 2.38
N HIS A 21 1.28 -29.16 2.60
CA HIS A 21 2.07 -28.16 1.89
C HIS A 21 1.99 -28.33 0.38
N ASP A 22 0.84 -28.78 -0.14
CA ASP A 22 0.66 -28.95 -1.56
C ASP A 22 0.66 -27.57 -2.23
N ARG A 23 1.50 -27.44 -3.25
CA ARG A 23 1.77 -26.20 -3.98
C ARG A 23 1.18 -26.23 -5.38
N THR A 24 0.09 -26.99 -5.56
CA THR A 24 -0.67 -27.08 -6.81
C THR A 24 -1.41 -25.78 -7.15
N SER A 25 -1.94 -25.69 -8.37
CA SER A 25 -2.65 -24.50 -8.88
C SER A 25 -3.95 -24.15 -8.11
N ILE A 26 -4.41 -25.03 -7.21
CA ILE A 26 -5.62 -24.82 -6.40
C ILE A 26 -5.29 -23.98 -5.14
N THR A 27 -4.08 -24.10 -4.58
CA THR A 27 -3.65 -23.47 -3.30
C THR A 27 -2.74 -22.24 -3.50
N ARG A 28 -2.65 -21.73 -4.73
CA ARG A 28 -1.84 -20.55 -5.08
C ARG A 28 -2.61 -19.58 -5.97
N GLN A 29 -3.87 -19.32 -5.67
CA GLN A 29 -4.63 -18.42 -6.51
C GLN A 29 -4.07 -17.00 -6.36
N THR A 30 -3.42 -16.55 -7.43
CA THR A 30 -3.06 -15.14 -7.58
C THR A 30 -4.31 -14.35 -7.91
N PHE A 31 -4.50 -13.23 -7.21
CA PHE A 31 -5.56 -12.29 -7.50
C PHE A 31 -5.02 -10.87 -7.46
N HIS A 32 -5.81 -9.95 -8.01
CA HIS A 32 -5.44 -8.56 -8.15
C HIS A 32 -6.49 -7.68 -7.49
N LYS A 33 -6.05 -6.55 -6.94
CA LYS A 33 -6.92 -5.46 -6.49
C LYS A 33 -6.30 -4.15 -6.90
N ASP A 34 -7.15 -3.23 -7.31
CA ASP A 34 -6.74 -1.90 -7.72
C ASP A 34 -6.07 -1.17 -6.57
N ILE A 35 -5.10 -0.33 -6.92
CA ILE A 35 -4.55 0.68 -6.03
C ILE A 35 -5.08 2.01 -6.53
N ILE A 36 -5.79 2.73 -5.66
CA ILE A 36 -6.39 4.01 -5.99
C ILE A 36 -5.56 5.10 -5.35
N VAL A 37 -5.00 6.01 -6.15
CA VAL A 37 -4.26 7.18 -5.67
C VAL A 37 -5.03 8.42 -6.08
N HIS A 38 -5.52 9.18 -5.10
CA HIS A 38 -6.27 10.40 -5.35
C HIS A 38 -5.35 11.60 -5.63
N ASP A 39 -5.97 12.74 -5.96
CA ASP A 39 -5.28 13.95 -6.35
C ASP A 39 -4.44 14.56 -5.22
N GLY A 40 -3.33 15.20 -5.60
CA GLY A 40 -2.45 15.91 -4.67
C GLY A 40 -1.59 15.01 -3.77
N VAL A 41 -1.62 13.68 -3.96
CA VAL A 41 -0.81 12.74 -3.18
C VAL A 41 0.70 12.88 -3.48
N TRP A 42 1.50 12.82 -2.42
CA TRP A 42 2.96 12.77 -2.48
C TRP A 42 3.48 11.45 -1.93
N ILE A 43 4.09 10.62 -2.79
CA ILE A 43 4.65 9.32 -2.40
C ILE A 43 6.16 9.42 -2.39
N GLY A 44 6.76 9.30 -1.21
CA GLY A 44 8.20 9.38 -0.99
C GLY A 44 8.98 8.23 -1.65
N ALA A 45 10.26 8.47 -1.95
CA ALA A 45 11.12 7.51 -2.61
C ALA A 45 11.17 6.15 -1.87
N GLY A 46 11.20 5.05 -2.63
CA GLY A 46 11.29 3.70 -2.07
C GLY A 46 10.06 3.20 -1.32
N ALA A 47 8.92 3.92 -1.36
CA ALA A 47 7.69 3.44 -0.74
C ALA A 47 7.08 2.27 -1.55
N ILE A 48 6.43 1.36 -0.84
CA ILE A 48 5.73 0.20 -1.42
C ILE A 48 4.25 0.33 -1.08
N ILE A 49 3.38 0.34 -2.09
CA ILE A 49 1.93 0.39 -1.94
C ILE A 49 1.35 -0.97 -2.28
N LEU A 50 0.67 -1.60 -1.32
CA LEU A 50 0.14 -2.95 -1.48
C LEU A 50 -1.23 -2.97 -2.17
N CYS A 51 -1.50 -4.12 -2.79
CA CYS A 51 -2.74 -4.54 -3.42
C CYS A 51 -3.99 -4.10 -2.63
N GLY A 52 -4.88 -3.35 -3.28
CA GLY A 52 -6.16 -2.95 -2.71
C GLY A 52 -6.16 -1.67 -1.88
N VAL A 53 -5.02 -0.98 -1.75
CA VAL A 53 -4.92 0.27 -0.98
C VAL A 53 -5.51 1.45 -1.74
N THR A 54 -6.31 2.26 -1.05
CA THR A 54 -6.72 3.61 -1.46
C THR A 54 -5.94 4.67 -0.68
N ILE A 55 -5.33 5.62 -1.38
CA ILE A 55 -4.60 6.75 -0.80
C ILE A 55 -5.41 8.03 -1.02
N GLY A 56 -5.96 8.57 0.06
CA GLY A 56 -6.80 9.76 0.06
C GLY A 56 -6.08 11.04 -0.39
N GLU A 57 -6.87 11.99 -0.88
CA GLU A 57 -6.39 13.26 -1.44
C GLU A 57 -5.43 14.01 -0.51
N GLN A 58 -4.46 14.70 -1.10
CA GLN A 58 -3.53 15.60 -0.40
C GLN A 58 -2.74 14.94 0.75
N SER A 59 -2.67 13.60 0.77
CA SER A 59 -1.89 12.85 1.75
C SER A 59 -0.42 12.71 1.32
N ILE A 60 0.45 12.45 2.30
CA ILE A 60 1.87 12.22 2.07
C ILE A 60 2.24 10.84 2.62
N VAL A 61 2.90 10.04 1.80
CA VAL A 61 3.55 8.78 2.20
C VAL A 61 5.04 9.05 2.35
N ALA A 62 5.60 8.88 3.55
CA ALA A 62 7.02 9.08 3.81
C ALA A 62 7.89 8.09 3.00
N ALA A 63 9.14 8.47 2.72
CA ALA A 63 10.09 7.62 2.01
C ALA A 63 10.30 6.27 2.73
N GLY A 64 10.45 5.19 1.96
CA GLY A 64 10.67 3.83 2.48
C GLY A 64 9.46 3.20 3.21
N SER A 65 8.28 3.82 3.15
CA SER A 65 7.09 3.29 3.84
C SER A 65 6.48 2.10 3.12
N VAL A 66 5.93 1.14 3.87
CA VAL A 66 5.17 0.01 3.34
C VAL A 66 3.70 0.18 3.71
N VAL A 67 2.90 0.62 2.74
CA VAL A 67 1.49 0.96 2.93
C VAL A 67 0.64 -0.29 2.74
N THR A 68 0.11 -0.81 3.85
CA THR A 68 -0.65 -2.07 3.90
C THR A 68 -2.14 -1.88 4.09
N LYS A 69 -2.59 -0.64 4.29
CA LYS A 69 -3.98 -0.24 4.55
C LYS A 69 -4.25 1.11 3.91
N ASP A 70 -5.54 1.41 3.71
CA ASP A 70 -5.98 2.71 3.20
C ASP A 70 -5.44 3.88 4.02
N VAL A 71 -5.18 4.98 3.33
CA VAL A 71 -4.66 6.22 3.90
C VAL A 71 -5.74 7.28 3.82
N GLU A 72 -6.09 7.88 4.97
CA GLU A 72 -7.03 9.00 5.02
C GLU A 72 -6.54 10.20 4.20
N ALA A 73 -7.47 11.05 3.75
CA ALA A 73 -7.12 12.31 3.09
C ALA A 73 -6.40 13.27 4.08
N GLY A 74 -5.42 14.01 3.57
CA GLY A 74 -4.75 15.08 4.32
C GLY A 74 -3.93 14.62 5.52
N VAL A 75 -3.38 13.40 5.52
CA VAL A 75 -2.46 12.92 6.56
C VAL A 75 -1.07 12.62 6.02
N LEU A 76 -0.08 12.67 6.91
CA LEU A 76 1.23 12.09 6.69
C LEU A 76 1.25 10.68 7.30
N VAL A 77 1.55 9.66 6.49
CA VAL A 77 1.81 8.29 6.95
C VAL A 77 3.28 7.93 6.77
N GLY A 78 3.79 7.04 7.61
CA GLY A 78 5.12 6.47 7.39
C GLY A 78 5.43 5.21 8.21
N GLY A 79 6.49 4.51 7.80
CA GLY A 79 7.01 3.31 8.49
C GLY A 79 6.68 1.98 7.81
N VAL A 80 7.05 0.88 8.46
CA VAL A 80 6.81 -0.51 8.03
C VAL A 80 6.20 -1.30 9.18
N PRO A 81 4.87 -1.52 9.20
CA PRO A 81 3.87 -0.97 8.28
C PRO A 81 3.66 0.53 8.46
N ALA A 82 3.21 1.20 7.41
CA ALA A 82 2.91 2.63 7.44
C ALA A 82 1.77 2.93 8.44
N LYS A 83 1.98 3.93 9.29
CA LYS A 83 0.98 4.43 10.25
C LYS A 83 0.84 5.94 10.11
N THR A 84 -0.33 6.47 10.43
CA THR A 84 -0.54 7.92 10.52
C THR A 84 0.43 8.52 11.53
N ILE A 85 1.24 9.48 11.08
CA ILE A 85 2.17 10.26 11.89
C ILE A 85 1.48 11.52 12.39
N ARG A 86 0.82 12.27 11.49
CA ARG A 86 0.05 13.48 11.83
C ARG A 86 -0.91 13.88 10.71
N ARG A 87 -1.86 14.76 11.02
CA ARG A 87 -2.68 15.49 10.03
C ARG A 87 -1.87 16.65 9.40
N LEU A 88 -2.11 16.92 8.13
CA LEU A 88 -1.43 17.98 7.36
C LEU A 88 -2.20 19.30 7.42
N VAL A 89 -3.52 19.25 7.47
CA VAL A 89 -4.38 20.40 7.77
C VAL A 89 -4.57 20.56 9.29
N PRO A 90 -4.40 21.78 9.85
CA PRO A 90 -4.78 22.06 11.22
C PRO A 90 -6.28 21.89 11.41
N ASN A 91 -6.69 21.42 12.59
CA ASN A 91 -8.08 21.51 13.05
C ASN A 91 -8.41 22.95 13.46
#